data_AF-A0A2G9TMG0-F1
#
_entry.id   AF-A0A2G9TMG0-F1
#
_cell.length_a   1.000
_cell.length_b   1.000
_cell.length_c   1.000
_cell.angle_alpha   90.00
_cell.angle_beta   90.00
_cell.angle_gamma   90.00
#
_symmetry.space_group_name_H-M   'P 1'
#
loop_
_entity.id
_entity.type
_entity.pdbx_description
1 polymer ?
#
loop_
_entity_poly.entity_id
_entity_poly.type
_entity_poly.pdbx_seq_one_letter_code
_entity_poly.pdbx_strand_id
1 'polypeptide(L)'
;MELHGGLSARNSDETGRPQIVSLQGRIWKLGYFSNVLTPGRWIHRIDEVIIPAGCTNASTGRMITAPPWGPMQGGMAVNVSGPCLRPTDNIKNAWQKFTFGFVRVSLSDAEDGVLWSKPTPFPWYYLPDWKKHYGTNWALDMCIEWFEYDGKRRNFQMDLTKDTPCPCKMSQALLDLGRYMPIMDCDKDGDTSCPVNKGAQHCIQAVQPSSTGSSQQCCYDYDGYLMFTDDWEPDGDYNRFFQPGTPARAHKFGASPFRLPPFIPTMSNYQLDLMPYRTCCT
;
A
#
# COMPACT_ATOMS: atom_id res chain seq x y z
N MET A 1 2.76 4.86 39.86
CA MET A 1 4.09 4.35 39.50
C MET A 1 4.29 4.76 38.06
N GLU A 2 5.07 5.81 37.85
CA GLU A 2 5.33 6.40 36.54
C GLU A 2 5.99 5.37 35.61
N LEU A 3 5.40 5.12 34.45
CA LEU A 3 6.04 4.40 33.35
C LEU A 3 6.19 5.35 32.17
N HIS A 4 7.40 5.88 32.05
CA HIS A 4 7.88 6.63 30.90
C HIS A 4 8.09 5.67 29.72
N GLY A 5 7.06 5.44 28.92
CA GLY A 5 7.11 4.71 27.66
C GLY A 5 7.03 5.62 26.44
N GLY A 6 7.81 6.70 26.41
CA GLY A 6 7.93 7.52 25.20
C GLY A 6 8.63 6.74 24.10
N LEU A 7 8.18 6.87 22.84
CA LEU A 7 9.00 6.59 21.67
C LEU A 7 10.27 7.45 21.76
N SER A 8 11.28 6.93 22.46
CA SER A 8 12.58 7.57 22.58
C SER A 8 13.31 7.27 21.29
N ALA A 9 13.24 8.23 20.36
CA ALA A 9 14.15 8.29 19.23
C ALA A 9 15.57 8.42 19.80
N ARG A 10 16.28 7.30 19.91
CA ARG A 10 17.68 7.33 20.32
C ARG A 10 18.49 7.93 19.18
N ASN A 11 18.87 9.19 19.35
CA ASN A 11 19.85 9.85 18.46
C ASN A 11 21.27 9.29 18.64
N SER A 12 21.48 8.34 19.56
CA SER A 12 22.78 7.77 19.87
C SER A 12 22.73 6.27 20.19
N ASP A 13 23.78 5.55 19.77
CA ASP A 13 24.02 4.15 20.14
C ASP A 13 24.32 4.02 21.65
N GLU A 14 24.38 2.81 22.20
CA GLU A 14 24.68 2.53 23.63
C GLU A 14 26.01 3.15 24.12
N THR A 15 26.87 3.56 23.18
CA THR A 15 28.14 4.26 23.41
C THR A 15 28.08 5.78 23.21
N GLY A 16 26.88 6.39 23.14
CA GLY A 16 26.68 7.84 23.03
C GLY A 16 27.06 8.45 21.67
N ARG A 17 27.29 7.65 20.63
CA ARG A 17 27.69 8.12 19.29
C ARG A 17 26.47 8.27 18.38
N PRO A 18 26.42 9.28 17.49
CA PRO A 18 25.31 9.47 16.57
C PRO A 18 25.11 8.25 15.69
N GLN A 19 23.88 7.76 15.60
CA GLN A 19 23.53 6.67 14.70
C GLN A 19 23.54 7.20 13.26
N ILE A 20 24.10 6.42 12.34
CA ILE A 20 24.16 6.75 10.91
C ILE A 20 23.43 5.67 10.10
N VAL A 21 22.69 6.08 9.08
CA VAL A 21 22.00 5.15 8.17
C VAL A 21 22.36 5.44 6.73
N SER A 22 22.32 4.38 5.92
CA SER A 22 22.57 4.42 4.49
C SER A 22 21.26 4.47 3.72
N LEU A 23 21.16 5.41 2.79
CA LEU A 23 20.02 5.56 1.88
C LEU A 23 19.95 4.48 0.80
N GLN A 24 21.07 3.82 0.51
CA GLN A 24 21.16 2.82 -0.55
C GLN A 24 21.25 1.39 0.00
N GLY A 25 21.19 1.20 1.32
CA GLY A 25 21.26 -0.09 1.98
C GLY A 25 22.61 -0.80 1.86
N ARG A 26 23.72 -0.07 1.66
CA ARG A 26 25.06 -0.64 1.42
C ARG A 26 26.03 -0.45 2.59
N ILE A 27 25.52 -0.17 3.79
CA ILE A 27 26.29 -0.21 5.03
C ILE A 27 26.34 -1.64 5.57
N TRP A 28 27.54 -2.13 5.87
CA TRP A 28 27.76 -3.43 6.48
C TRP A 28 28.32 -3.27 7.89
N LYS A 29 27.65 -3.87 8.88
CA LYS A 29 28.18 -3.95 10.25
C LYS A 29 29.31 -4.97 10.26
N LEU A 30 30.54 -4.52 10.47
CA LEU A 30 31.67 -5.43 10.63
C LEU A 30 31.56 -6.12 12.00
N GLY A 31 31.57 -7.45 11.99
CA GLY A 31 31.52 -8.26 13.22
C GLY A 31 32.84 -8.37 13.98
N TYR A 32 33.96 -7.87 13.42
CA TYR A 32 35.29 -8.11 13.98
C TYR A 32 36.20 -6.86 13.97
N PHE A 33 37.15 -6.83 14.91
CA PHE A 33 38.14 -5.78 15.09
C PHE A 33 39.03 -5.61 13.85
N SER A 34 39.45 -4.37 13.56
CA SER A 34 40.41 -4.10 12.50
C SER A 34 41.79 -4.70 12.82
N ASN A 35 42.69 -4.72 11.84
CA ASN A 35 44.10 -5.10 11.99
C ASN A 35 44.88 -4.22 13.00
N VAL A 36 44.28 -3.16 13.53
CA VAL A 36 44.85 -2.28 14.57
C VAL A 36 44.12 -2.42 15.92
N LEU A 37 43.36 -3.52 16.11
CA LEU A 37 42.54 -3.79 17.32
C LEU A 37 41.54 -2.67 17.66
N THR A 38 41.26 -1.78 16.70
CA THR A 38 40.17 -0.82 16.83
C THR A 38 38.88 -1.48 16.35
N PRO A 39 37.79 -1.44 17.15
CA PRO A 39 36.51 -1.95 16.68
C PRO A 39 36.02 -1.09 15.50
N GLY A 40 36.19 -1.60 14.29
CA GLY A 40 35.54 -1.07 13.09
C GLY A 40 34.07 -1.45 13.15
N ARG A 41 33.18 -0.47 13.32
CA ARG A 41 31.75 -0.75 13.51
C ARG A 41 30.99 -0.87 12.18
N TRP A 42 31.47 -0.21 11.12
CA TRP A 42 30.78 -0.11 9.82
C TRP A 42 31.76 0.02 8.65
N ILE A 43 31.47 -0.65 7.53
CA ILE A 43 32.03 -0.33 6.20
C ILE A 43 30.95 0.37 5.38
N HIS A 44 31.31 1.47 4.74
CA HIS A 44 30.50 2.16 3.75
C HIS A 44 31.32 2.41 2.48
N ARG A 45 30.63 2.54 1.34
CA ARG A 45 31.26 2.96 0.09
C ARG A 45 31.45 4.49 0.12
N ILE A 46 32.48 5.02 -0.55
CA ILE A 46 32.85 6.45 -0.49
C ILE A 46 31.83 7.35 -1.23
N ASP A 47 31.09 6.78 -2.17
CA ASP A 47 30.03 7.38 -2.99
C ASP A 47 28.62 7.30 -2.37
N GLU A 48 28.50 6.84 -1.12
CA GLU A 48 27.21 6.66 -0.46
C GLU A 48 26.80 7.88 0.38
N VAL A 49 25.52 8.26 0.30
CA VAL A 49 24.97 9.35 1.12
C VAL A 49 24.62 8.80 2.51
N ILE A 50 25.40 9.22 3.49
CA ILE A 50 25.20 8.90 4.91
C ILE A 50 24.40 10.03 5.55
N ILE A 51 23.33 9.67 6.25
CA ILE A 51 22.50 10.62 6.99
C ILE A 51 22.42 10.24 8.47
N PRO A 52 22.30 11.24 9.36
CA PRO A 52 22.05 10.99 10.77
C PRO A 52 20.71 10.27 10.92
N ALA A 53 20.74 9.15 11.64
CA ALA A 53 19.55 8.42 12.01
C ALA A 53 18.92 9.02 13.27
N GLY A 54 17.61 8.93 13.36
CA GLY A 54 16.83 9.51 14.45
C GLY A 54 15.79 10.50 13.96
N CYS A 55 15.32 11.33 14.87
CA CYS A 55 14.25 12.27 14.56
C CYS A 55 14.80 13.70 14.38
N THR A 56 14.30 14.38 13.36
CA THR A 56 14.68 15.78 13.10
C THR A 56 13.89 16.73 14.00
N ASN A 57 14.42 17.94 14.26
CA ASN A 57 13.72 18.96 15.05
C ASN A 57 12.43 19.51 14.40
N ALA A 58 12.05 19.00 13.22
CA ALA A 58 10.82 19.37 12.53
C ALA A 58 9.66 18.45 12.93
N SER A 59 8.49 19.03 13.14
CA SER A 59 7.23 18.31 13.40
C SER A 59 6.56 17.79 12.12
N THR A 60 7.08 18.18 10.96
CA THR A 60 6.62 17.74 9.63
C THR A 60 7.84 17.39 8.77
N GLY A 61 7.75 16.32 7.99
CA GLY A 61 8.89 15.84 7.21
C GLY A 61 8.63 14.48 6.56
N ARG A 62 9.55 14.08 5.68
CA ARG A 62 9.52 12.79 4.98
C ARG A 62 10.12 11.71 5.88
N MET A 63 9.39 10.61 6.06
CA MET A 63 9.90 9.42 6.72
C MET A 63 10.81 8.63 5.75
N ILE A 64 11.91 8.14 6.27
CA ILE A 64 12.92 7.36 5.55
C ILE A 64 13.21 6.06 6.32
N THR A 65 13.42 4.98 5.58
CA THR A 65 13.72 3.66 6.14
C THR A 65 15.09 3.18 5.65
N ALA A 66 15.83 2.47 6.51
CA ALA A 66 17.16 1.96 6.19
C ALA A 66 17.37 0.55 6.80
N PRO A 67 17.65 -0.50 6.01
CA PRO A 67 17.74 -0.47 4.55
C PRO A 67 16.35 -0.18 3.93
N PRO A 68 16.29 0.47 2.76
CA PRO A 68 14.99 0.88 2.21
C PRO A 68 14.33 -0.21 1.34
N TRP A 69 14.79 -1.45 1.45
CA TRP A 69 14.21 -2.69 0.91
C TRP A 69 14.64 -3.86 1.79
N GLY A 70 13.95 -4.98 1.68
CA GLY A 70 14.28 -6.20 2.40
C GLY A 70 13.76 -7.47 1.77
N PRO A 71 14.23 -8.63 2.26
CA PRO A 71 13.71 -9.92 1.85
C PRO A 71 12.26 -10.09 2.32
N MET A 72 11.42 -10.68 1.47
CA MET A 72 10.02 -11.02 1.78
C MET A 72 9.88 -12.02 2.94
N GLN A 73 10.96 -12.75 3.26
CA GLN A 73 11.02 -13.72 4.36
C GLN A 73 11.21 -13.05 5.75
N GLY A 74 11.36 -11.73 5.81
CA GLY A 74 11.56 -11.01 7.07
C GLY A 74 12.97 -11.20 7.65
N GLY A 75 13.11 -11.01 8.97
CA GLY A 75 14.38 -11.18 9.69
C GLY A 75 15.38 -10.03 9.57
N MET A 76 15.01 -8.92 8.90
CA MET A 76 15.83 -7.71 8.83
C MET A 76 15.34 -6.64 9.81
N ALA A 77 16.27 -5.97 10.48
CA ALA A 77 15.99 -4.77 11.25
C ALA A 77 16.00 -3.55 10.31
N VAL A 78 14.92 -2.77 10.31
CA VAL A 78 14.80 -1.53 9.55
C VAL A 78 14.83 -0.35 10.50
N ASN A 79 15.81 0.52 10.34
CA ASN A 79 15.86 1.79 11.05
C ASN A 79 14.95 2.81 10.36
N VAL A 80 14.07 3.45 11.11
CA VAL A 80 13.12 4.45 10.60
C VAL A 80 13.54 5.81 11.15
N SER A 81 13.79 6.77 10.26
CA SER A 81 14.11 8.15 10.62
C SER A 81 13.07 9.10 10.01
N GLY A 82 12.74 10.18 10.72
CA GLY A 82 11.59 11.02 10.35
C GLY A 82 11.44 12.27 11.22
N PRO A 83 10.33 13.01 11.07
CA PRO A 83 10.03 14.16 11.94
C PRO A 83 9.80 13.72 13.39
N CYS A 84 10.30 14.49 14.36
CA CYS A 84 9.97 14.33 15.77
C CYS A 84 8.48 14.65 15.97
N LEU A 85 7.65 13.64 16.27
CA LEU A 85 6.28 13.87 16.71
C LEU A 85 6.29 14.21 18.20
N ARG A 86 6.07 15.48 18.55
CA ARG A 86 5.93 15.95 19.94
C ARG A 86 4.47 15.82 20.37
N PRO A 87 4.18 15.64 21.68
CA PRO A 87 2.80 15.59 22.18
C PRO A 87 1.96 16.83 21.84
N THR A 88 2.61 17.98 21.58
CA THR A 88 1.97 19.25 21.19
C THR A 88 1.78 19.41 19.68
N ASP A 89 2.35 18.52 18.86
CA ASP A 89 2.20 18.59 17.41
C ASP A 89 0.78 18.19 17.03
N ASN A 90 0.02 19.16 16.53
CA ASN A 90 -1.37 18.99 16.14
C ASN A 90 -1.44 18.22 14.79
N ILE A 91 -1.46 16.89 14.87
CA ILE A 91 -1.87 16.01 13.75
C ILE A 91 -3.40 16.09 13.52
N LYS A 92 -4.13 16.93 14.28
CA LYS A 92 -5.59 17.08 14.21
C LYS A 92 -6.12 17.52 12.84
N ASN A 93 -5.31 18.16 12.00
CA ASN A 93 -5.72 18.65 10.67
C ASN A 93 -5.16 17.80 9.51
N ALA A 94 -4.64 16.60 9.78
CA ALA A 94 -4.10 15.73 8.73
C ALA A 94 -5.16 15.38 7.66
N TRP A 95 -6.44 15.35 8.03
CA TRP A 95 -7.56 15.13 7.11
C TRP A 95 -7.72 16.21 6.03
N GLN A 96 -7.15 17.41 6.23
CA GLN A 96 -7.17 18.49 5.21
C GLN A 96 -6.12 18.29 4.12
N LYS A 97 -5.07 17.50 4.41
CA LYS A 97 -3.93 17.29 3.49
C LYS A 97 -3.93 15.91 2.85
N PHE A 98 -4.59 14.93 3.47
CA PHE A 98 -4.61 13.55 3.01
C PHE A 98 -6.05 13.08 2.83
N THR A 99 -6.29 12.29 1.79
CA THR A 99 -7.61 11.71 1.47
C THR A 99 -7.86 10.39 2.19
N PHE A 100 -6.81 9.74 2.71
CA PHE A 100 -6.90 8.48 3.43
C PHE A 100 -5.72 8.33 4.40
N GLY A 101 -5.85 7.38 5.32
CA GLY A 101 -4.79 7.03 6.26
C GLY A 101 -5.12 5.78 7.04
N PHE A 102 -4.51 5.63 8.21
CA PHE A 102 -4.70 4.47 9.09
C PHE A 102 -5.20 4.95 10.44
N VAL A 103 -6.16 4.21 10.99
CA VAL A 103 -6.66 4.41 12.35
C VAL A 103 -5.89 3.48 13.27
N ARG A 104 -5.29 4.06 14.32
CA ARG A 104 -4.61 3.31 15.37
C ARG A 104 -5.48 3.34 16.62
N VAL A 105 -5.82 2.18 17.14
CA VAL A 105 -6.46 2.03 18.45
C VAL A 105 -5.41 1.45 19.40
N SER A 106 -5.17 2.13 20.52
CA SER A 106 -4.27 1.64 21.57
C SER A 106 -5.05 1.51 22.87
N LEU A 107 -4.83 0.42 23.60
CA LEU A 107 -5.32 0.31 24.96
C LEU A 107 -4.59 1.34 25.84
N SER A 108 -5.33 2.06 26.69
CA SER A 108 -4.76 3.10 27.54
C SER A 108 -3.78 2.55 28.58
N ASP A 109 -3.97 1.29 28.98
CA ASP A 109 -3.36 0.72 30.19
C ASP A 109 -2.35 -0.41 29.90
N ALA A 110 -2.10 -0.74 28.62
CA ALA A 110 -1.12 -1.76 28.22
C ALA A 110 -0.26 -1.25 27.05
N GLU A 111 1.06 -1.25 27.22
CA GLU A 111 2.01 -0.70 26.23
C GLU A 111 2.03 -1.48 24.90
N ASP A 112 1.63 -2.76 24.90
CA ASP A 112 1.74 -3.67 23.75
C ASP A 112 0.42 -3.93 22.99
N GLY A 113 -0.67 -3.26 23.34
CA GLY A 113 -2.00 -3.47 22.74
C GLY A 113 -2.35 -2.46 21.66
N VAL A 114 -1.65 -2.45 20.53
CA VAL A 114 -1.97 -1.55 19.40
C VAL A 114 -2.58 -2.32 18.23
N LEU A 115 -3.78 -1.91 17.84
CA LEU A 115 -4.45 -2.37 16.62
C LEU A 115 -4.42 -1.27 15.56
N TRP A 116 -3.99 -1.64 14.36
CA TRP A 116 -4.04 -0.77 13.19
C TRP A 116 -5.18 -1.20 12.26
N SER A 117 -5.91 -0.23 11.74
CA SER A 117 -6.90 -0.48 10.70
C SER A 117 -6.21 -0.75 9.36
N LYS A 118 -6.96 -1.32 8.42
CA LYS A 118 -6.64 -1.23 6.98
C LYS A 118 -6.65 0.26 6.55
N PRO A 119 -6.05 0.62 5.40
CA PRO A 119 -6.17 1.97 4.86
C PRO A 119 -7.65 2.37 4.79
N THR A 120 -7.97 3.48 5.46
CA THR A 120 -9.32 3.99 5.67
C THR A 120 -9.40 5.38 5.03
N PRO A 121 -10.42 5.63 4.21
CA PRO A 121 -10.65 6.96 3.64
C PRO A 121 -11.06 7.93 4.74
N PHE A 122 -10.37 9.06 4.84
CA PHE A 122 -10.71 10.12 5.80
C PHE A 122 -12.05 10.82 5.55
N PRO A 123 -12.56 10.97 4.31
CA PRO A 123 -13.89 11.53 4.09
C PRO A 123 -14.99 10.83 4.87
N TRP A 124 -14.94 9.50 4.97
CA TRP A 124 -15.95 8.72 5.69
C TRP A 124 -15.79 8.80 7.22
N TYR A 125 -14.56 8.93 7.72
CA TYR A 125 -14.29 9.06 9.16
C TYR A 125 -14.60 10.46 9.71
N TYR A 126 -14.29 11.51 8.94
CA TYR A 126 -14.53 12.92 9.28
C TYR A 126 -15.72 13.52 8.52
N LEU A 127 -16.76 12.70 8.26
CA LEU A 127 -17.89 13.06 7.40
C LEU A 127 -18.56 14.40 7.76
N PRO A 128 -18.81 14.76 9.04
CA PRO A 128 -19.42 16.05 9.37
C PRO A 128 -18.54 17.25 8.97
N ASP A 129 -17.24 17.17 9.21
CA ASP A 129 -16.28 18.23 8.90
C ASP A 129 -16.07 18.35 7.38
N TRP A 130 -16.00 17.22 6.68
CA TRP A 130 -15.88 17.17 5.22
C TRP A 130 -17.12 17.75 4.54
N LYS A 131 -18.33 17.40 4.99
CA LYS A 131 -19.58 17.99 4.46
C LYS A 131 -19.64 19.50 4.68
N LYS A 132 -19.10 19.99 5.79
CA LYS A 132 -19.04 21.43 6.08
C LYS A 132 -18.04 22.18 5.19
N HIS A 133 -16.91 21.56 4.84
CA HIS A 133 -15.85 22.21 4.08
C HIS A 133 -16.00 22.07 2.56
N TYR A 134 -16.35 20.88 2.08
CA TYR A 134 -16.45 20.53 0.65
C TYR A 134 -17.90 20.45 0.16
N GLY A 135 -18.89 20.56 1.04
CA GLY A 135 -20.31 20.48 0.69
C GLY A 135 -20.88 19.06 0.74
N THR A 136 -22.15 18.89 0.41
CA THR A 136 -22.83 17.58 0.47
C THR A 136 -22.45 16.65 -0.68
N ASN A 137 -22.03 17.19 -1.83
CA ASN A 137 -21.71 16.45 -3.05
C ASN A 137 -20.21 16.16 -3.21
N TRP A 138 -19.43 16.30 -2.13
CA TRP A 138 -17.97 16.12 -2.13
C TRP A 138 -17.51 14.81 -2.79
N ALA A 139 -18.27 13.71 -2.61
CA ALA A 139 -17.92 12.40 -3.16
C ALA A 139 -18.02 12.37 -4.69
N LEU A 140 -19.06 13.02 -5.24
CA LEU A 140 -19.25 13.15 -6.69
C LEU A 140 -18.17 14.05 -7.29
N ASP A 141 -17.88 15.18 -6.64
CA ASP A 141 -16.85 16.11 -7.11
C ASP A 141 -15.47 15.44 -7.17
N MET A 142 -15.11 14.67 -6.13
CA MET A 142 -13.87 13.87 -6.13
C MET A 142 -13.87 12.78 -7.21
N CYS A 143 -15.02 12.16 -7.47
CA CYS A 143 -15.13 11.15 -8.52
C CYS A 143 -14.89 11.75 -9.91
N ILE A 144 -15.48 12.93 -10.18
CA ILE A 144 -15.29 13.68 -11.42
C ILE A 144 -13.83 14.11 -11.56
N GLU A 145 -13.24 14.68 -10.50
CA GLU A 145 -11.83 15.08 -10.50
C GLU A 145 -10.90 13.90 -10.80
N TRP A 146 -11.15 12.75 -10.17
CA TRP A 146 -10.40 11.52 -10.45
C TRP A 146 -10.56 11.07 -11.90
N PHE A 147 -11.79 11.04 -12.44
CA PHE A 147 -12.06 10.64 -13.82
C PHE A 147 -11.32 11.53 -14.82
N GLU A 148 -11.37 12.85 -14.63
CA GLU A 148 -10.64 13.79 -15.48
C GLU A 148 -9.12 13.66 -15.34
N TYR A 149 -8.63 13.45 -14.12
CA TYR A 149 -7.21 13.27 -13.85
C TYR A 149 -6.68 11.99 -14.48
N ASP A 150 -7.40 10.88 -14.31
CA ASP A 150 -7.01 9.57 -14.82
C ASP A 150 -7.10 9.50 -16.36
N GLY A 151 -8.14 10.11 -16.94
CA GLY A 151 -8.32 10.21 -18.39
C GLY A 151 -7.23 11.01 -19.11
N LYS A 152 -6.54 11.93 -18.43
CA LYS A 152 -5.39 12.69 -18.98
C LYS A 152 -4.08 11.90 -18.92
N ARG A 153 -4.02 10.78 -18.19
CA ARG A 153 -2.80 9.99 -18.01
C ARG A 153 -2.65 8.95 -19.11
N ARG A 154 -1.48 8.32 -19.16
CA ARG A 154 -1.23 7.19 -20.06
C ARG A 154 -2.29 6.12 -19.84
N ASN A 155 -2.85 5.64 -20.95
CA ASN A 155 -3.76 4.52 -20.97
C ASN A 155 -2.99 3.23 -20.64
N PHE A 156 -3.12 2.76 -19.40
CA PHE A 156 -2.45 1.56 -18.90
C PHE A 156 -3.16 0.27 -19.32
N GLN A 157 -4.42 0.37 -19.75
CA GLN A 157 -5.20 -0.78 -20.22
C GLN A 157 -4.56 -1.42 -21.45
N MET A 158 -3.93 -0.63 -22.31
CA MET A 158 -3.20 -1.12 -23.48
C MET A 158 -1.96 -1.95 -23.12
N ASP A 159 -1.34 -1.67 -21.97
CA ASP A 159 -0.21 -2.47 -21.49
C ASP A 159 -0.71 -3.81 -20.95
N LEU A 160 -1.86 -3.81 -20.27
CA LEU A 160 -2.46 -5.01 -19.67
C LEU A 160 -2.93 -6.03 -20.72
N THR A 161 -3.57 -5.56 -21.80
CA THR A 161 -4.02 -6.44 -22.88
C THR A 161 -2.86 -7.12 -23.62
N LYS A 162 -1.68 -6.51 -23.61
CA LYS A 162 -0.47 -7.05 -24.23
C LYS A 162 0.34 -7.95 -23.28
N ASP A 163 0.62 -7.46 -22.07
CA ASP A 163 1.57 -8.11 -21.16
C ASP A 163 0.92 -9.24 -20.35
N THR A 164 -0.33 -9.07 -19.93
CA THR A 164 -1.03 -9.98 -19.01
C THR A 164 -2.52 -10.12 -19.36
N PRO A 165 -2.91 -10.73 -20.50
CA PRO A 165 -4.31 -10.84 -20.90
C PRO A 165 -5.10 -11.87 -20.05
N CYS A 166 -6.37 -11.59 -19.74
CA CYS A 166 -7.19 -12.50 -18.93
C CYS A 166 -7.42 -13.81 -19.70
N PRO A 167 -7.16 -14.98 -19.10
CA PRO A 167 -7.59 -16.25 -19.69
C PRO A 167 -9.10 -16.28 -19.84
N CYS A 168 -9.62 -16.72 -20.98
CA CYS A 168 -11.06 -16.76 -21.24
C CYS A 168 -11.79 -17.79 -20.38
N LYS A 169 -11.08 -18.84 -19.95
CA LYS A 169 -11.61 -19.94 -19.15
C LYS A 169 -10.89 -20.06 -17.81
N MET A 170 -11.65 -20.30 -16.75
CA MET A 170 -11.11 -20.55 -15.41
C MET A 170 -10.13 -21.73 -15.41
N SER A 171 -10.42 -22.79 -16.16
CA SER A 171 -9.54 -23.96 -16.26
C SER A 171 -8.17 -23.64 -16.88
N GLN A 172 -8.09 -22.68 -17.80
CA GLN A 172 -6.80 -22.19 -18.32
C GLN A 172 -6.05 -21.40 -17.26
N ALA A 173 -6.78 -20.57 -16.51
CA ALA A 173 -6.24 -19.75 -15.43
C ALA A 173 -5.61 -20.61 -14.32
N LEU A 174 -6.28 -21.69 -13.92
CA LEU A 174 -5.79 -22.62 -12.89
C LEU A 174 -4.54 -23.41 -13.33
N LEU A 175 -4.35 -23.61 -14.64
CA LEU A 175 -3.16 -24.27 -15.17
C LEU A 175 -1.98 -23.31 -15.36
N ASP A 176 -2.23 -22.00 -15.44
CA ASP A 176 -1.21 -20.96 -15.66
C ASP A 176 -0.64 -20.43 -14.33
N LEU A 177 -0.13 -21.37 -13.53
CA LEU A 177 0.46 -21.10 -12.23
C LEU A 177 1.78 -20.32 -12.39
N GLY A 178 1.90 -19.22 -11.66
CA GLY A 178 3.11 -18.38 -11.64
C GLY A 178 2.97 -17.09 -12.44
N ARG A 179 2.14 -17.06 -13.48
CA ARG A 179 1.69 -15.79 -14.08
C ARG A 179 0.49 -15.23 -13.33
N TYR A 180 -0.42 -16.11 -12.93
CA TYR A 180 -1.62 -15.77 -12.19
C TYR A 180 -1.60 -16.39 -10.79
N MET A 181 -2.28 -15.72 -9.87
CA MET A 181 -2.53 -16.20 -8.52
C MET A 181 -3.98 -15.90 -8.12
N PRO A 182 -4.60 -16.78 -7.31
CA PRO A 182 -5.94 -16.54 -6.80
C PRO A 182 -5.96 -15.36 -5.82
N ILE A 183 -7.09 -14.67 -5.76
CA ILE A 183 -7.34 -13.62 -4.78
C ILE A 183 -7.94 -14.26 -3.54
N MET A 184 -7.31 -14.03 -2.38
CA MET A 184 -7.69 -14.66 -1.11
C MET A 184 -9.15 -14.42 -0.70
N ASP A 185 -9.71 -13.27 -1.08
CA ASP A 185 -11.08 -12.88 -0.72
C ASP A 185 -12.13 -13.35 -1.76
N CYS A 186 -11.72 -14.08 -2.80
CA CYS A 186 -12.60 -14.61 -3.85
C CYS A 186 -11.93 -15.78 -4.57
N ASP A 187 -11.89 -16.93 -3.89
CA ASP A 187 -11.27 -18.16 -4.35
C ASP A 187 -12.25 -19.33 -4.27
N LYS A 188 -12.22 -20.20 -5.28
CA LYS A 188 -13.10 -21.37 -5.40
C LYS A 188 -12.81 -22.40 -4.32
N ASP A 189 -11.54 -22.58 -4.00
CA ASP A 189 -11.06 -23.57 -3.03
C ASP A 189 -10.96 -23.00 -1.60
N GLY A 190 -11.18 -21.68 -1.46
CA GLY A 190 -11.12 -20.94 -0.20
C GLY A 190 -12.45 -20.25 0.11
N ASP A 191 -12.48 -18.93 0.01
CA ASP A 191 -13.67 -18.11 0.23
C ASP A 191 -14.36 -17.74 -1.09
N THR A 192 -15.53 -18.32 -1.35
CA THR A 192 -16.37 -18.00 -2.52
C THR A 192 -17.38 -16.88 -2.26
N SER A 193 -17.30 -16.18 -1.13
CA SER A 193 -18.26 -15.12 -0.78
C SER A 193 -18.12 -13.87 -1.66
N CYS A 194 -16.92 -13.66 -2.21
CA CYS A 194 -16.56 -12.62 -3.18
C CYS A 194 -17.28 -11.30 -2.90
N PRO A 195 -16.96 -10.61 -1.79
CA PRO A 195 -17.74 -9.47 -1.30
C PRO A 195 -17.79 -8.30 -2.29
N VAL A 196 -16.71 -8.11 -3.04
CA VAL A 196 -16.55 -7.05 -4.05
C VAL A 196 -16.78 -7.53 -5.49
N ASN A 197 -16.74 -8.84 -5.76
CA ASN A 197 -16.93 -9.39 -7.10
C ASN A 197 -18.18 -10.26 -7.12
N LYS A 198 -19.33 -9.61 -6.93
CA LYS A 198 -20.62 -10.30 -6.91
C LYS A 198 -20.87 -11.00 -8.24
N GLY A 199 -21.30 -12.26 -8.15
CA GLY A 199 -21.51 -13.15 -9.29
C GLY A 199 -20.28 -13.98 -9.70
N ALA A 200 -19.09 -13.67 -9.18
CA ALA A 200 -17.91 -14.49 -9.41
C ALA A 200 -17.86 -15.71 -8.47
N GLN A 201 -17.33 -16.82 -8.97
CA GLN A 201 -16.93 -17.98 -8.16
C GLN A 201 -15.42 -17.92 -7.82
N HIS A 202 -14.60 -17.39 -8.72
CA HIS A 202 -13.14 -17.37 -8.57
C HIS A 202 -12.56 -16.14 -9.26
N CYS A 203 -11.68 -15.43 -8.56
CA CYS A 203 -10.92 -14.34 -9.16
C CYS A 203 -9.42 -14.58 -9.03
N ILE A 204 -8.70 -14.26 -10.10
CA ILE A 204 -7.26 -14.28 -10.16
C ILE A 204 -6.72 -12.87 -10.39
N GLN A 205 -5.44 -12.68 -10.10
CA GLN A 205 -4.68 -11.49 -10.48
C GLN A 205 -3.32 -11.91 -11.03
N ALA A 206 -2.72 -11.04 -11.84
CA ALA A 206 -1.34 -11.23 -12.27
C ALA A 206 -0.39 -11.19 -11.06
N VAL A 207 0.62 -12.06 -11.08
CA VAL A 207 1.70 -12.09 -10.06
C VAL A 207 2.73 -11.00 -10.35
N GLN A 208 3.00 -10.74 -11.63
CA GLN A 208 3.94 -9.73 -12.08
C GLN A 208 3.20 -8.48 -12.58
N PRO A 209 3.69 -7.28 -12.23
CA PRO A 209 3.16 -6.04 -12.79
C PRO A 209 3.57 -5.86 -14.25
N SER A 210 2.79 -5.06 -14.99
CA SER A 210 3.19 -4.58 -16.31
C SER A 210 4.42 -3.65 -16.23
N SER A 211 4.98 -3.32 -17.38
CA SER A 211 6.09 -2.34 -17.48
C SER A 211 5.79 -0.97 -16.85
N THR A 212 4.51 -0.59 -16.76
CA THR A 212 4.03 0.65 -16.12
C THR A 212 3.62 0.48 -14.67
N GLY A 213 3.80 -0.71 -14.10
CA GLY A 213 3.41 -1.03 -12.73
C GLY A 213 1.93 -1.38 -12.57
N SER A 214 1.23 -1.63 -13.69
CA SER A 214 -0.21 -1.92 -13.69
C SER A 214 -0.47 -3.40 -13.49
N SER A 215 -1.71 -3.75 -13.15
CA SER A 215 -2.16 -5.12 -12.98
C SER A 215 -3.61 -5.26 -13.41
N GLN A 216 -4.06 -6.48 -13.67
CA GLN A 216 -5.47 -6.76 -13.86
C GLN A 216 -5.91 -7.91 -12.98
N GLN A 217 -7.14 -7.78 -12.50
CA GLN A 217 -7.89 -8.84 -11.84
C GLN A 217 -8.86 -9.42 -12.87
N CYS A 218 -8.93 -10.74 -12.95
CA CYS A 218 -9.84 -11.48 -13.82
C CYS A 218 -10.76 -12.32 -12.95
N CYS A 219 -12.06 -12.24 -13.16
CA CYS A 219 -13.05 -12.97 -12.38
C CYS A 219 -13.88 -13.87 -13.27
N TYR A 220 -14.20 -15.07 -12.76
CA TYR A 220 -14.92 -16.10 -13.47
C TYR A 220 -16.25 -16.38 -12.81
N ASP A 221 -17.27 -16.59 -13.63
CA ASP A 221 -18.62 -17.00 -13.18
C ASP A 221 -18.63 -18.46 -12.70
N TYR A 222 -19.82 -18.95 -12.34
CA TYR A 222 -20.02 -20.34 -11.90
C TYR A 222 -19.87 -21.38 -13.03
N ASP A 223 -19.98 -20.95 -14.30
CA ASP A 223 -19.77 -21.78 -15.49
C ASP A 223 -18.29 -21.80 -15.94
N GLY A 224 -17.43 -21.04 -15.25
CA GLY A 224 -16.00 -20.95 -15.51
C GLY A 224 -15.61 -20.10 -16.71
N TYR A 225 -16.48 -19.18 -17.14
CA TYR A 225 -16.20 -18.16 -18.16
C TYR A 225 -15.75 -16.85 -17.52
N LEU A 226 -14.90 -16.11 -18.22
CA LEU A 226 -14.48 -14.78 -17.82
C LEU A 226 -15.68 -13.84 -17.85
N MET A 227 -15.91 -13.13 -16.75
CA MET A 227 -16.97 -12.12 -16.63
C MET A 227 -16.54 -10.80 -17.27
N PHE A 228 -17.39 -10.21 -18.09
CA PHE A 228 -17.22 -8.87 -18.66
C PHE A 228 -18.10 -7.83 -17.96
N THR A 229 -17.74 -6.55 -18.15
CA THR A 229 -18.54 -5.41 -17.65
C THR A 229 -19.87 -5.26 -18.38
N ASP A 230 -19.94 -5.78 -19.60
CA ASP A 230 -21.08 -5.62 -20.50
C ASP A 230 -22.01 -6.84 -20.48
N ASP A 231 -21.68 -7.87 -19.69
CA ASP A 231 -22.48 -9.08 -19.56
C ASP A 231 -23.75 -8.76 -18.76
N TRP A 232 -24.80 -8.42 -19.51
CA TRP A 232 -26.15 -8.17 -19.03
C TRP A 232 -26.97 -9.46 -19.03
N GLU A 233 -27.50 -9.86 -17.87
CA GLU A 233 -28.49 -10.96 -17.82
C GLU A 233 -29.92 -10.43 -18.07
N PRO A 234 -30.66 -10.99 -19.05
CA PRO A 234 -32.02 -10.56 -19.35
C PRO A 234 -33.09 -11.00 -18.34
N ASP A 235 -32.80 -12.00 -17.49
CA ASP A 235 -33.75 -12.59 -16.52
C ASP A 235 -33.29 -12.52 -15.05
N GLY A 236 -32.17 -11.85 -14.77
CA GLY A 236 -31.54 -11.80 -13.45
C GLY A 236 -31.99 -10.59 -12.64
N ASP A 237 -32.41 -10.83 -11.39
CA ASP A 237 -32.60 -9.84 -10.33
C ASP A 237 -31.67 -8.61 -10.50
N TYR A 238 -32.25 -7.43 -10.80
CA TYR A 238 -31.52 -6.17 -11.00
C TYR A 238 -30.65 -5.76 -9.79
N ASN A 239 -30.77 -6.44 -8.65
CA ASN A 239 -29.91 -6.24 -7.48
C ASN A 239 -28.63 -7.09 -7.50
N ARG A 240 -28.46 -8.02 -8.45
CA ARG A 240 -27.26 -8.85 -8.60
C ARG A 240 -26.34 -8.27 -9.66
N PHE A 241 -25.87 -7.04 -9.43
CA PHE A 241 -24.87 -6.41 -10.29
C PHE A 241 -23.63 -7.30 -10.38
N PHE A 242 -23.35 -7.84 -11.57
CA PHE A 242 -22.09 -8.52 -11.83
C PHE A 242 -20.96 -7.51 -11.69
N GLN A 243 -20.02 -7.81 -10.80
CA GLN A 243 -18.82 -7.01 -10.64
C GLN A 243 -17.65 -7.82 -11.18
N PRO A 244 -17.34 -7.69 -12.49
CA PRO A 244 -16.27 -8.46 -13.11
C PRO A 244 -14.91 -8.05 -12.54
N GLY A 245 -13.87 -8.73 -13.02
CA GLY A 245 -12.50 -8.34 -12.70
C GLY A 245 -12.20 -6.92 -13.20
N THR A 246 -11.51 -6.13 -12.38
CA THR A 246 -11.16 -4.75 -12.71
C THR A 246 -9.68 -4.61 -13.05
N PRO A 247 -9.32 -3.77 -14.03
CA PRO A 247 -7.95 -3.36 -14.22
C PRO A 247 -7.54 -2.37 -13.12
N ALA A 248 -6.27 -2.43 -12.71
CA ALA A 248 -5.69 -1.54 -11.71
C ALA A 248 -4.41 -0.90 -12.25
N ARG A 249 -4.31 0.43 -12.14
CA ARG A 249 -3.16 1.22 -12.58
C ARG A 249 -1.91 0.90 -11.76
N ALA A 250 -2.07 0.57 -10.48
CA ALA A 250 -0.96 0.14 -9.64
C ALA A 250 -1.19 -1.28 -9.14
N HIS A 251 -0.18 -2.13 -9.33
CA HIS A 251 -0.18 -3.50 -8.88
C HIS A 251 -0.27 -3.58 -7.35
N LYS A 252 -1.11 -4.48 -6.82
CA LYS A 252 -1.37 -4.59 -5.36
C LYS A 252 -0.09 -4.85 -4.55
N PHE A 253 0.83 -5.65 -5.09
CA PHE A 253 2.14 -5.93 -4.49
C PHE A 253 3.25 -4.94 -4.88
N GLY A 254 2.90 -3.88 -5.61
CA GLY A 254 3.85 -2.88 -6.12
C GLY A 254 4.63 -3.38 -7.35
N ALA A 255 5.54 -2.54 -7.82
CA ALA A 255 6.44 -2.84 -8.93
C ALA A 255 7.82 -2.22 -8.70
N SER A 256 8.83 -2.63 -9.47
CA SER A 256 10.12 -1.96 -9.43
C SER A 256 10.05 -0.61 -10.19
N PRO A 257 10.53 0.52 -9.64
CA PRO A 257 11.20 0.71 -8.36
C PRO A 257 10.21 1.08 -7.22
N PHE A 258 10.01 0.16 -6.26
CA PHE A 258 9.00 0.14 -5.16
C PHE A 258 8.88 1.39 -4.24
N ARG A 259 9.63 2.45 -4.51
CA ARG A 259 9.77 3.65 -3.67
C ARG A 259 9.14 4.91 -4.25
N LEU A 260 8.75 4.87 -5.51
CA LEU A 260 8.18 6.01 -6.22
C LEU A 260 6.73 5.68 -6.59
N PRO A 261 5.77 6.61 -6.42
CA PRO A 261 4.46 6.47 -7.02
C PRO A 261 4.59 6.29 -8.54
N PRO A 262 3.85 5.37 -9.20
CA PRO A 262 2.75 4.53 -8.69
C PRO A 262 3.17 3.11 -8.25
N PHE A 263 4.42 2.90 -7.86
CA PHE A 263 4.99 1.55 -7.68
C PHE A 263 5.02 1.05 -6.22
N ILE A 264 4.49 1.82 -5.27
CA ILE A 264 4.57 1.49 -3.84
C ILE A 264 3.56 0.38 -3.51
N PRO A 265 3.99 -0.77 -2.94
CA PRO A 265 3.10 -1.86 -2.57
C PRO A 265 1.96 -1.39 -1.66
N THR A 266 0.75 -1.88 -1.91
CA THR A 266 -0.50 -1.55 -1.20
C THR A 266 -0.94 -0.09 -1.32
N MET A 267 -0.04 0.87 -1.10
CA MET A 267 -0.31 2.30 -1.01
C MET A 267 -0.67 2.92 -2.36
N SER A 268 0.09 2.61 -3.42
CA SER A 268 -0.20 3.15 -4.75
C SER A 268 -1.49 2.58 -5.32
N ASN A 269 -1.72 1.27 -5.16
CA ASN A 269 -2.99 0.63 -5.53
C ASN A 269 -4.16 1.22 -4.73
N TYR A 270 -3.99 1.44 -3.43
CA TYR A 270 -5.05 2.02 -2.63
C TYR A 270 -5.43 3.43 -3.09
N GLN A 271 -4.45 4.31 -3.31
CA GLN A 271 -4.71 5.69 -3.71
C GLN A 271 -5.27 5.81 -5.14
N LEU A 272 -4.78 4.99 -6.07
CA LEU A 272 -5.10 5.14 -7.50
C LEU A 272 -6.32 4.33 -7.94
N ASP A 273 -6.59 3.20 -7.30
CA ASP A 273 -7.59 2.23 -7.75
C ASP A 273 -8.69 2.02 -6.70
N LEU A 274 -8.34 1.73 -5.44
CA LEU A 274 -9.34 1.41 -4.41
C LEU A 274 -10.06 2.64 -3.83
N MET A 275 -9.35 3.75 -3.64
CA MET A 275 -9.93 4.98 -3.07
C MET A 275 -11.01 5.55 -4.00
N PRO A 276 -10.74 5.73 -5.32
CA PRO A 276 -11.77 6.18 -6.28
C PRO A 276 -12.97 5.25 -6.35
N TYR A 277 -12.76 3.92 -6.36
CA TYR A 277 -13.85 2.96 -6.32
C TYR A 277 -14.72 3.15 -5.06
N ARG A 278 -14.09 3.35 -3.89
CA ARG A 278 -14.80 3.58 -2.61
C ARG A 278 -15.47 4.95 -2.49
N THR A 279 -15.12 5.92 -3.32
CA THR A 279 -15.78 7.25 -3.34
C THR A 279 -16.84 7.35 -4.42
N CYS A 280 -16.63 6.71 -5.58
CA CYS A 280 -17.53 6.76 -6.73
C CYS A 280 -18.69 5.76 -6.64
N CYS A 281 -18.47 4.59 -6.02
CA CYS A 281 -19.44 3.47 -6.05
C CYS A 281 -20.13 3.24 -4.69
N THR A 282 -20.45 4.31 -3.96
CA THR A 282 -21.16 4.25 -2.65
C THR A 282 -22.66 4.30 -2.75
#